data_AF-A0A2N3B5P9-F1
#
_entry.id   AF-A0A2N3B5P9-F1
#
_cell.length_a   1.000
_cell.length_b   1.000
_cell.length_c   1.000
_cell.angle_alpha   90.00
_cell.angle_beta   90.00
_cell.angle_gamma   90.00
#
_symmetry.space_group_name_H-M   'P 1'
#
loop_
_entity.id
_entity.type
_entity.pdbx_description
1 polymer ?
#
loop_
_entity_poly.entity_id
_entity_poly.type
_entity_poly.pdbx_seq_one_letter_code
_entity_poly.pdbx_strand_id
1 'polypeptide(L)' 'MNIIAQFELLSDAGQLAIIGGLFWVFAGFAAVMERRRSKRRDVGRLEQVGWMPWTGLFVGAAMIGGGCLAMSLPVVIGSL' A
#
# COMPACT_ATOMS: atom_id res chain seq x y z
N MET A 1 19.76 -15.18 -8.54
CA MET A 1 18.89 -15.58 -7.41
C MET A 1 17.44 -15.55 -7.89
N ASN A 2 16.71 -16.65 -7.69
CA ASN A 2 15.32 -16.75 -8.10
C ASN A 2 14.45 -16.19 -6.96
N ILE A 3 13.97 -14.95 -7.11
CA ILE A 3 13.20 -14.22 -6.08
C ILE A 3 11.99 -15.02 -5.60
N ILE A 4 11.39 -15.80 -6.49
CA ILE A 4 10.23 -16.64 -6.22
C ILE A 4 10.59 -17.75 -5.22
N ALA A 5 11.72 -18.43 -5.42
CA ALA A 5 12.19 -19.49 -4.52
C ALA A 5 12.55 -18.94 -3.13
N GLN A 6 13.11 -17.73 -3.07
CA GLN A 6 13.41 -17.11 -1.78
C GLN A 6 12.13 -16.75 -1.03
N PHE A 7 11.07 -16.32 -1.73
CA PHE A 7 9.77 -16.03 -1.12
C PHE A 7 9.07 -17.29 -0.61
N GLU A 8 9.11 -18.40 -1.36
CA GLU A 8 8.55 -19.69 -0.93
C GLU A 8 9.22 -20.25 0.34
N LEU A 9 10.49 -19.90 0.57
CA LEU A 9 11.24 -20.33 1.75
C LEU A 9 10.96 -19.47 3.00
N LEU A 10 10.27 -18.33 2.88
CA LEU A 10 9.88 -17.53 4.04
C LEU A 10 8.76 -18.21 4.84
N SER A 11 8.73 -17.92 6.15
CA SER A 11 7.58 -18.26 6.98
C SER A 11 6.30 -17.59 6.47
N ASP A 12 5.13 -18.16 6.77
CA ASP A 12 3.83 -17.61 6.40
C ASP A 12 3.68 -16.14 6.86
N ALA A 13 4.12 -15.85 8.09
CA ALA A 13 4.16 -14.49 8.62
C ALA A 13 5.11 -13.56 7.83
N GLY A 14 6.26 -14.07 7.37
CA GLY A 14 7.20 -13.32 6.55
C GLY A 14 6.65 -12.99 5.15
N GLN A 15 5.97 -13.94 4.52
CA GLN A 15 5.28 -13.71 3.25
C GLN A 15 4.16 -12.67 3.41
N LEU A 16 3.37 -12.79 4.48
CA LEU A 16 2.30 -11.85 4.81
C LEU A 16 2.83 -10.43 5.10
N ALA A 17 3.98 -10.32 5.77
CA ALA A 17 4.63 -9.03 6.03
C ALA A 17 5.11 -8.34 4.75
N ILE A 18 5.66 -9.11 3.80
CA ILE A 18 6.06 -8.54 2.50
C ILE A 18 4.83 -8.08 1.71
N ILE A 19 3.79 -8.91 1.62
CA ILE A 19 2.55 -8.56 0.91
C ILE A 19 1.90 -7.32 1.55
N GLY A 20 1.79 -7.30 2.88
CA GLY A 20 1.28 -6.16 3.63
C GLY A 20 2.10 -4.89 3.40
N GLY A 21 3.43 -5.02 3.40
CA GLY A 21 4.36 -3.93 3.09
C GLY A 21 4.17 -3.38 1.68
N LEU A 22 4.00 -4.25 0.67
CA LEU A 22 3.74 -3.83 -0.71
C LEU A 22 2.43 -3.04 -0.83
N PHE A 23 1.35 -3.50 -0.19
CA PHE A 23 0.09 -2.76 -0.15
C PHE A 23 0.22 -1.42 0.56
N TRP A 24 1.02 -1.36 1.64
CA TRP A 24 1.25 -0.14 2.38
C TRP A 24 2.08 0.89 1.59
N VAL A 25 3.09 0.42 0.84
CA VAL A 25 3.84 1.26 -0.10
C VAL A 25 2.93 1.77 -1.22
N PHE A 26 2.07 0.91 -1.78
CA PHE A 26 1.09 1.32 -2.79
C PHE A 26 0.08 2.34 -2.25
N ALA A 27 -0.35 2.21 -0.99
CA ALA A 27 -1.18 3.21 -0.33
C ALA A 27 -0.46 4.57 -0.26
N GLY A 28 0.81 4.58 0.15
CA GLY A 28 1.65 5.78 0.13
C GLY A 28 1.73 6.42 -1.27
N PHE A 29 1.91 5.60 -2.31
CA PHE A 29 1.89 6.06 -3.69
C PHE A 29 0.54 6.70 -4.08
N ALA A 30 -0.58 6.05 -3.74
CA ALA A 30 -1.92 6.57 -4.01
C ALA A 30 -2.15 7.93 -3.32
N ALA A 31 -1.70 8.08 -2.08
CA ALA A 31 -1.76 9.35 -1.36
C ALA A 31 -0.93 10.46 -2.03
N VAL A 32 0.27 10.13 -2.53
CA VAL A 32 1.10 11.09 -3.29
C VAL A 32 0.39 11.51 -4.58
N MET A 33 -0.23 10.58 -5.29
CA MET A 33 -0.96 10.87 -6.52
C MET A 33 -2.18 11.76 -6.27
N GLU A 34 -2.90 11.54 -5.18
CA GLU A 34 -3.98 12.44 -4.77
C GLU A 34 -3.46 13.85 -4.51
N ARG A 35 -2.36 14.00 -3.75
CA ARG A 35 -1.73 15.31 -3.52
C ARG A 35 -1.31 15.99 -4.83
N ARG A 36 -0.79 15.24 -5.79
CA ARG A 36 -0.43 15.77 -7.12
C ARG A 36 -1.66 16.22 -7.90
N ARG A 37 -2.78 15.50 -7.79
CA ARG A 37 -4.07 15.88 -8.37
C ARG A 37 -4.62 17.14 -7.71
N SER A 38 -4.65 17.22 -6.38
CA SER A 38 -5.16 18.39 -5.67
C SER A 38 -4.36 19.66 -5.98
N LYS A 39 -3.03 19.57 -6.12
CA LYS A 39 -2.17 20.70 -6.52
C LYS A 39 -2.40 21.20 -7.95
N ARG A 40 -2.86 20.34 -8.85
CA ARG A 40 -3.16 20.67 -10.26
C ARG A 40 -4.63 21.02 -10.49
N ARG A 41 -5.46 20.98 -9.45
CA ARG A 41 -6.87 21.33 -9.53
C ARG A 41 -6.98 22.85 -9.67
N ASP A 42 -7.23 23.28 -10.91
CA ASP A 42 -7.48 24.67 -11.24
C ASP A 42 -8.82 25.12 -10.62
N VAL A 43 -8.80 26.21 -9.86
CA VAL A 43 -9.97 26.73 -9.12
C VAL A 43 -11.09 27.14 -10.08
N GLY A 44 -10.73 27.46 -11.34
CA GLY A 44 -11.69 27.78 -12.41
C GLY A 44 -12.37 26.57 -13.08
N ARG A 45 -11.98 25.33 -12.77
CA ARG A 45 -12.52 24.10 -13.40
C ARG A 45 -12.84 23.01 -12.39
N LEU A 46 -13.73 23.34 -11.45
CA LEU A 46 -14.23 22.45 -10.40
C LEU A 46 -14.99 21.23 -10.93
N GLU A 47 -15.44 21.26 -12.19
CA GLU A 47 -16.20 20.18 -12.85
C GLU A 47 -15.35 19.01 -13.31
N GLN A 48 -14.01 19.10 -13.23
CA GLN A 48 -13.14 17.98 -13.57
C GLN A 48 -13.12 16.95 -12.45
N VAL A 49 -14.12 16.06 -12.47
CA VAL A 49 -14.13 14.82 -11.69
C VAL A 49 -13.07 13.90 -12.30
N GLY A 50 -11.79 14.16 -11.99
CA GLY A 50 -10.67 13.32 -12.39
C GLY A 50 -10.96 11.82 -12.14
N TRP A 51 -10.58 11.03 -13.13
CA TRP A 51 -11.10 9.69 -13.43
C TRP A 51 -10.80 8.62 -12.36
N MET A 52 -9.75 8.81 -11.56
CA MET A 52 -9.27 7.79 -10.60
C MET A 52 -9.53 8.22 -9.15
N PRO A 53 -10.22 7.41 -8.32
CA PRO A 53 -10.46 7.69 -6.90
C PRO A 53 -9.23 7.33 -6.05
N TRP A 54 -8.17 8.14 -6.14
CA TRP A 54 -6.90 7.91 -5.42
C TRP A 54 -7.09 7.78 -3.91
N THR A 55 -7.98 8.56 -3.31
CA THR A 55 -8.31 8.46 -1.88
C THR A 55 -8.92 7.10 -1.53
N GLY A 56 -9.80 6.56 -2.38
CA GLY A 56 -10.39 5.24 -2.17
C GLY A 56 -9.35 4.13 -2.26
N LEU A 57 -8.45 4.21 -3.25
CA LEU A 57 -7.33 3.28 -3.40
C LEU A 57 -6.36 3.35 -2.21
N PHE A 58 -6.05 4.57 -1.75
CA PHE A 58 -5.25 4.79 -0.55
C PHE A 58 -5.87 4.11 0.66
N VAL A 59 -7.16 4.38 0.94
CA VAL A 59 -7.85 3.83 2.12
C VAL A 59 -7.90 2.31 2.04
N GLY A 60 -8.31 1.74 0.91
CA GLY A 60 -8.40 0.28 0.74
C GLY A 60 -7.04 -0.40 0.89
N ALA A 61 -6.01 0.11 0.22
CA ALA A 61 -4.67 -0.45 0.31
C ALA A 61 -4.05 -0.27 1.71
N ALA A 62 -4.30 0.87 2.37
CA ALA A 62 -3.82 1.12 3.72
C ALA A 62 -4.50 0.20 4.75
N MET A 63 -5.80 -0.07 4.61
CA MET A 63 -6.51 -1.00 5.50
C MET A 63 -6.04 -2.43 5.30
N ILE A 64 -5.91 -2.90 4.06
CA ILE A 64 -5.44 -4.25 3.75
C ILE A 64 -3.98 -4.41 4.19
N GLY A 65 -3.10 -3.53 3.72
CA GLY A 65 -1.68 -3.57 4.05
C GLY A 65 -1.43 -3.39 5.55
N GLY A 66 -2.11 -2.43 6.18
CA GLY A 66 -2.04 -2.20 7.62
C GLY A 66 -2.55 -3.38 8.44
N GLY A 67 -3.65 -4.02 8.01
CA GLY A 67 -4.17 -5.24 8.66
C GLY A 67 -3.19 -6.42 8.56
N CYS A 68 -2.65 -6.69 7.37
CA CYS A 68 -1.65 -7.73 7.16
C CYS A 68 -0.39 -7.47 7.99
N LEU A 69 0.09 -6.22 8.01
CA LEU A 69 1.25 -5.82 8.80
C LEU A 69 0.99 -5.93 10.30
N ALA A 70 -0.18 -5.51 10.79
CA ALA A 70 -0.51 -5.60 12.22
C ALA A 70 -0.50 -7.04 12.74
N MET A 71 -0.89 -8.01 11.91
CA MET A 71 -0.86 -9.44 12.26
C MET A 71 0.55 -10.05 12.15
N SER A 72 1.30 -9.67 11.11
CA SER A 72 2.59 -10.30 10.79
C SER A 72 3.81 -9.68 11.48
N LEU A 73 3.86 -8.35 11.64
CA LEU A 73 4.97 -7.61 12.27
C LEU A 73 5.38 -8.16 13.64
N PRO A 74 4.47 -8.42 14.61
CA PRO A 74 4.90 -8.90 15.92
C PRO A 74 5.57 -10.28 15.84
N VAL A 75 5.11 -11.15 14.96
CA VAL A 75 5.69 -12.48 14.75
C VAL A 75 7.04 -12.38 14.06
N VAL A 76 7.14 -11.56 13.01
CA VAL A 76 8.38 -11.35 12.27
C VAL A 76 9.44 -10.68 13.15
N ILE A 77 9.08 -9.63 13.91
CA ILE A 77 10.00 -8.95 14.84
C ILE A 77 10.38 -9.87 16.00
N GLY A 78 9.44 -10.65 16.54
CA GLY A 78 9.71 -11.60 17.62
C GLY A 78 10.51 -12.84 17.20
N SER A 79 10.71 -13.06 15.89
CA SER A 79 11.50 -14.17 15.34
C SER A 79 12.85 -13.75 14.74
N LEU A 80 13.18 -12.45 14.81
CA LEU A 80 14.50 -11.89 14.51
C LEU A 80 15.42 -12.00 15.72
#